data_AF-A0A9D3M4F0-F1
#
_entry.id   AF-A0A9D3M4F0-F1
#
_cell.length_a   1.000
_cell.length_b   1.000
_cell.length_c   1.000
_cell.angle_alpha   90.00
_cell.angle_beta   90.00
_cell.angle_gamma   90.00
#
_symmetry.space_group_name_H-M   'P 1'
#
loop_
_entity.id
_entity.type
_entity.pdbx_description
1 polymer ?
#
loop_
_entity_poly.entity_id
_entity_poly.type
_entity_poly.pdbx_seq_one_letter_code
_entity_poly.pdbx_strand_id
1 'polypeptide(L)'
;MFQSLLSGVNKYSTGFGRIWLSVVFVFRVLVFVVAAERVWSDDLKDFDCNTKQPGCPNACYNYYFPISHTRLWALQLIFVTCPSLLVVMHVAYREDRERKYQLKHPEGAKLYDNTGQKHGGLWWTYLLSLFFKTGIEVTFLYLLHLIYHSFFLPRLVKCDVSPCPNHVDCYVGRPTEKTVFTYFMVGASAFCIVLNVCEIVYLIGMRIYHLVHKGSKKFPVTGARTKTAANAMSQSPTWIPSRAPGQERRCQRWPQTSPSNVRLPSFFPQTQKLPL
;
A
#
# COMPACT_ATOMS: atom_id res chain seq x y z
N MET A 1 -9.83 -6.36 -2.09
CA MET A 1 -8.48 -5.97 -1.65
C MET A 1 -8.33 -4.45 -1.47
N PHE A 2 -8.46 -3.61 -2.51
CA PHE A 2 -8.20 -2.15 -2.39
C PHE A 2 -9.17 -1.33 -1.51
N GLN A 3 -10.38 -1.82 -1.21
CA GLN A 3 -11.44 -1.03 -0.57
C GLN A 3 -11.06 -0.47 0.82
N SER A 4 -10.33 -1.23 1.65
CA SER A 4 -9.99 -0.83 3.02
C SER A 4 -9.15 0.44 3.12
N LEU A 5 -8.42 0.82 2.05
CA LEU A 5 -7.58 2.01 2.01
C LEU A 5 -8.29 3.27 1.46
N LEU A 6 -9.57 3.18 1.09
CA LEU A 6 -10.32 4.28 0.47
C LEU A 6 -11.20 5.07 1.45
N SER A 7 -11.39 4.59 2.68
CA SER A 7 -12.40 5.10 3.65
C SER A 7 -12.08 6.48 4.29
N GLY A 8 -11.15 7.26 3.73
CA GLY A 8 -10.70 8.52 4.33
C GLY A 8 -9.93 9.43 3.39
N VAL A 9 -10.55 9.90 2.30
CA VAL A 9 -9.90 10.81 1.34
C VAL A 9 -10.82 11.98 0.93
N ASN A 10 -10.26 13.19 1.01
CA ASN A 10 -10.81 14.40 0.38
C ASN A 10 -11.09 14.16 -1.13
N LYS A 11 -12.29 14.51 -1.59
CA LYS A 11 -13.10 13.71 -2.53
C LYS A 11 -12.52 13.42 -3.93
N TYR A 12 -11.43 14.07 -4.34
CA TYR A 12 -10.90 13.97 -5.72
C TYR A 12 -9.40 13.66 -5.84
N SER A 13 -8.56 13.92 -4.83
CA SER A 13 -7.14 14.19 -5.10
C SER A 13 -6.15 13.02 -4.96
N THR A 14 -6.45 11.96 -4.19
CA THR A 14 -5.60 10.73 -4.17
C THR A 14 -6.34 9.41 -4.38
N GLY A 15 -7.60 9.44 -4.81
CA GLY A 15 -8.32 8.24 -5.24
C GLY A 15 -7.97 7.89 -6.70
N PHE A 16 -8.10 8.88 -7.58
CA PHE A 16 -7.93 8.77 -9.03
C PHE A 16 -6.61 8.08 -9.43
N GLY A 17 -5.46 8.60 -8.99
CA GLY A 17 -4.15 8.03 -9.32
C GLY A 17 -3.98 6.55 -8.94
N ARG A 18 -4.52 6.12 -7.78
CA ARG A 18 -4.48 4.71 -7.34
C ARG A 18 -5.33 3.81 -8.21
N ILE A 19 -6.50 4.29 -8.63
CA ILE A 19 -7.42 3.56 -9.50
C ILE A 19 -6.76 3.36 -10.87
N TRP A 20 -6.23 4.42 -11.48
CA TRP A 20 -5.53 4.33 -12.77
C TRP A 20 -4.25 3.48 -12.72
N LEU A 21 -3.42 3.62 -11.67
CA LEU A 21 -2.26 2.76 -11.47
C LEU A 21 -2.65 1.27 -11.34
N SER A 22 -3.78 0.97 -10.69
CA SER A 22 -4.30 -0.39 -10.59
C SER A 22 -4.82 -0.92 -11.93
N VAL A 23 -5.63 -0.12 -12.64
CA VAL A 23 -6.20 -0.48 -13.96
C VAL A 23 -5.10 -0.73 -14.99
N VAL A 24 -4.09 0.15 -15.08
CA VAL A 24 -3.00 0.01 -16.04
C VAL A 24 -2.06 -1.13 -15.67
N PHE A 25 -1.84 -1.39 -14.38
CA PHE A 25 -1.10 -2.58 -13.94
C PHE A 25 -1.83 -3.88 -14.31
N VAL A 26 -3.14 -3.98 -14.09
CA VAL A 26 -3.94 -5.14 -14.48
C VAL A 26 -3.95 -5.32 -16.00
N PHE A 27 -4.16 -4.25 -16.77
CA PHE A 27 -4.07 -4.27 -18.24
C PHE A 27 -2.71 -4.78 -18.72
N ARG A 28 -1.61 -4.30 -18.13
CA ARG A 28 -0.25 -4.72 -18.48
C ARG A 28 0.03 -6.19 -18.15
N VAL A 29 -0.53 -6.72 -17.05
CA VAL A 29 -0.46 -8.17 -16.75
C VAL A 29 -1.26 -8.98 -17.77
N LEU A 30 -2.45 -8.54 -18.17
CA LEU A 30 -3.26 -9.21 -19.20
C LEU A 30 -2.56 -9.23 -20.56
N VAL A 31 -2.00 -8.08 -21.01
CA VAL A 31 -1.22 -7.99 -22.25
C VAL A 31 0.03 -8.87 -22.18
N PHE A 32 0.73 -8.92 -21.04
CA PHE A 32 1.88 -9.79 -20.84
C PHE A 32 1.53 -11.29 -20.97
N VAL A 33 0.41 -11.75 -20.37
CA VAL A 33 -0.02 -13.15 -20.47
C VAL A 33 -0.37 -13.52 -21.93
N VAL A 34 -1.18 -12.70 -22.61
CA VAL A 34 -1.53 -12.92 -24.03
C VAL A 34 -0.28 -12.94 -24.92
N ALA A 35 0.66 -12.02 -24.69
CA ALA A 35 1.93 -11.98 -25.39
C ALA A 35 2.75 -13.28 -25.17
N ALA A 36 2.94 -13.68 -23.91
CA ALA A 36 3.73 -14.85 -23.55
C ALA A 36 3.15 -16.16 -24.11
N GLU A 37 1.82 -16.32 -24.10
CA GLU A 37 1.15 -17.54 -24.57
C GLU A 37 1.01 -17.65 -26.09
N ARG A 38 0.95 -16.55 -26.83
CA ARG A 38 0.56 -16.57 -28.27
C ARG A 38 1.65 -16.11 -29.23
N VAL A 39 2.53 -15.23 -28.77
CA VAL A 39 3.48 -14.48 -29.60
C VAL A 39 4.92 -14.95 -29.35
N TRP A 40 5.21 -15.38 -28.12
CA TRP A 40 6.53 -15.82 -27.66
C TRP A 40 6.62 -17.31 -27.30
N SER A 41 5.55 -18.07 -27.52
CA SER A 41 5.45 -19.51 -27.22
C SER A 41 6.39 -20.38 -28.08
N ASP A 42 6.59 -19.98 -29.33
CA ASP A 42 7.23 -20.79 -30.38
C ASP A 42 8.46 -20.10 -30.99
N ASP A 43 9.05 -19.13 -30.28
CA ASP A 43 10.16 -18.28 -30.79
C ASP A 43 11.40 -19.04 -31.28
N LEU A 44 11.66 -20.22 -30.73
CA LEU A 44 12.77 -21.08 -31.17
C LEU A 44 12.39 -21.96 -32.38
N LYS A 45 11.09 -22.16 -32.65
CA LYS A 45 10.58 -22.92 -33.82
C LYS A 45 10.39 -22.02 -35.03
N ASP A 46 9.86 -20.81 -34.81
CA ASP A 46 9.67 -19.78 -35.84
C ASP A 46 10.98 -19.00 -36.13
N PHE A 47 12.15 -19.49 -35.69
CA PHE A 47 13.47 -18.93 -35.99
C PHE A 47 14.22 -19.84 -36.97
N ASP A 48 14.14 -19.50 -38.25
CA ASP A 48 14.71 -20.27 -39.35
C ASP A 48 16.02 -19.65 -39.85
N CYS A 49 17.00 -20.48 -40.24
CA CYS A 49 18.28 -20.02 -40.77
C CYS A 49 18.58 -20.71 -42.09
N ASN A 50 19.09 -19.97 -43.08
CA ASN A 50 19.43 -20.47 -44.40
C ASN A 50 20.70 -21.36 -44.38
N THR A 51 20.60 -22.53 -43.74
CA THR A 51 21.66 -23.52 -43.59
C THR A 51 21.08 -24.89 -43.25
N LYS A 52 21.78 -25.96 -43.64
CA LYS A 52 21.45 -27.34 -43.25
C LYS A 52 22.29 -27.85 -42.06
N GLN A 53 23.11 -26.97 -41.46
CA GLN A 53 24.03 -27.33 -40.40
C GLN A 53 23.30 -27.53 -39.06
N PRO A 54 23.34 -28.74 -38.45
CA PRO A 54 22.68 -28.98 -37.17
C PRO A 54 23.27 -28.11 -36.06
N GLY A 55 22.41 -27.66 -35.14
CA GLY A 55 22.79 -26.82 -33.99
C GLY A 55 23.04 -25.34 -34.32
N CYS A 56 23.28 -24.96 -35.57
CA CYS A 56 23.50 -23.56 -35.98
C CYS A 56 22.31 -22.64 -35.62
N PRO A 57 21.03 -22.97 -35.92
CA PRO A 57 19.88 -22.15 -35.50
C PRO A 57 19.81 -21.93 -33.98
N ASN A 58 20.04 -22.98 -33.18
CA ASN A 58 20.02 -22.88 -31.72
C ASN A 58 21.15 -21.99 -31.17
N ALA A 59 22.36 -22.10 -31.75
CA ALA A 59 23.50 -21.26 -31.38
C ALA A 59 23.24 -19.78 -31.70
N CYS A 60 22.76 -19.49 -32.91
CA CYS A 60 22.39 -18.15 -33.35
C CYS A 60 21.25 -17.55 -32.50
N TYR A 61 20.19 -18.31 -32.24
CA TYR A 61 19.09 -17.87 -31.39
C TYR A 61 19.56 -17.50 -29.98
N ASN A 62 20.42 -18.33 -29.37
CA ASN A 62 20.96 -18.06 -28.04
C ASN A 62 21.93 -16.86 -28.02
N TYR A 63 22.67 -16.61 -29.10
CA TYR A 63 23.57 -15.47 -29.23
C TYR A 63 22.83 -14.13 -29.41
N TYR A 64 21.79 -14.10 -30.26
CA TYR A 64 20.99 -12.90 -30.51
C TYR A 64 19.92 -12.64 -29.45
N PHE A 65 19.40 -13.68 -28.77
CA PHE A 65 18.35 -13.58 -27.75
C PHE A 65 18.72 -14.26 -26.41
N PRO A 66 19.88 -13.95 -25.81
CA PRO A 66 20.34 -14.56 -24.56
C PRO A 66 19.34 -14.34 -23.41
N ILE A 67 18.69 -13.18 -23.39
CA ILE A 67 17.47 -12.91 -22.65
C ILE A 67 16.40 -12.52 -23.68
N SER A 68 15.16 -13.00 -23.54
CA SER A 68 14.04 -12.60 -24.40
C SER A 68 13.29 -11.41 -23.79
N HIS A 69 12.60 -10.63 -24.64
CA HIS A 69 11.72 -9.54 -24.21
C HIS A 69 10.77 -9.99 -23.09
N THR A 70 10.12 -11.15 -23.25
CA THR A 70 9.22 -11.73 -22.26
C THR A 70 9.88 -12.05 -20.91
N ARG A 71 11.13 -12.55 -20.90
CA ARG A 71 11.87 -12.77 -19.64
C ARG A 71 12.12 -11.47 -18.89
N LEU A 72 12.46 -10.38 -19.58
CA LEU A 72 12.66 -9.06 -18.97
C LEU A 72 11.35 -8.42 -18.50
N TRP A 73 10.28 -8.49 -19.29
CA TRP A 73 8.96 -8.01 -18.87
C TRP A 73 8.40 -8.78 -17.66
N ALA A 74 8.62 -10.09 -17.58
CA ALA A 74 8.25 -10.91 -16.43
C ALA A 74 8.97 -10.46 -15.16
N LEU A 75 10.30 -10.30 -15.22
CA LEU A 75 11.12 -9.81 -14.11
C LEU A 75 10.66 -8.41 -13.68
N GLN A 76 10.43 -7.49 -14.62
CA GLN A 76 9.94 -6.15 -14.32
C GLN A 76 8.58 -6.17 -13.62
N LEU A 77 7.63 -7.02 -14.07
CA LEU A 77 6.32 -7.19 -13.43
C LEU A 77 6.45 -7.76 -12.01
N ILE A 78 7.40 -8.67 -11.75
CA ILE A 78 7.69 -9.15 -10.40
C ILE A 78 8.27 -8.02 -9.52
N PHE A 79 9.34 -7.36 -9.97
CA PHE A 79 10.01 -6.32 -9.20
C PHE A 79 9.13 -5.08 -8.95
N VAL A 80 8.25 -4.67 -9.88
CA VAL A 80 7.30 -3.55 -9.67
C VAL A 80 6.14 -3.93 -8.73
N THR A 81 5.91 -5.23 -8.52
CA THR A 81 4.89 -5.77 -7.61
C THR A 81 5.43 -5.86 -6.18
N CYS A 82 6.69 -6.25 -5.98
CA CYS A 82 7.29 -6.42 -4.64
C CYS A 82 7.13 -5.20 -3.70
N PRO A 83 7.47 -3.94 -4.07
CA PRO A 83 7.21 -2.77 -3.21
C PRO A 83 5.73 -2.58 -2.88
N SER A 84 4.83 -2.93 -3.80
CA SER A 84 3.39 -2.80 -3.63
C SER A 84 2.86 -3.80 -2.59
N LEU A 85 3.33 -5.05 -2.64
CA LEU A 85 3.03 -6.08 -1.64
C LEU A 85 3.65 -5.76 -0.27
N LEU A 86 4.89 -5.27 -0.23
CA LEU A 86 5.56 -4.89 1.02
C LEU A 86 4.80 -3.79 1.78
N VAL A 87 4.23 -2.79 1.09
CA VAL A 87 3.37 -1.77 1.71
C VAL A 87 2.09 -2.38 2.27
N VAL A 88 1.40 -3.25 1.52
CA VAL A 88 0.17 -3.90 1.99
C VAL A 88 0.46 -4.79 3.20
N MET A 89 1.55 -5.57 3.17
CA MET A 89 2.00 -6.39 4.29
C MET A 89 2.36 -5.54 5.52
N HIS A 90 3.05 -4.41 5.33
CA HIS A 90 3.39 -3.48 6.42
C HIS A 90 2.15 -2.85 7.06
N VAL A 91 1.13 -2.50 6.27
CA VAL A 91 -0.17 -2.03 6.79
C VAL A 91 -0.86 -3.13 7.59
N ALA A 92 -1.06 -4.32 7.00
CA ALA A 92 -1.75 -5.43 7.66
C ALA A 92 -1.03 -5.89 8.95
N TYR A 93 0.31 -5.91 8.95
CA TYR A 93 1.13 -6.18 10.13
C TYR A 93 0.92 -5.14 11.23
N ARG A 94 0.84 -3.84 10.89
CA ARG A 94 0.56 -2.78 11.85
C ARG A 94 -0.86 -2.88 12.42
N GLU A 95 -1.87 -3.14 11.59
CA GLU A 95 -3.25 -3.33 12.02
C GLU A 95 -3.40 -4.53 12.99
N ASP A 96 -2.74 -5.66 12.71
CA ASP A 96 -2.71 -6.82 13.60
C ASP A 96 -1.96 -6.52 14.92
N ARG A 97 -0.85 -5.80 14.86
CA ARG A 97 -0.10 -5.34 16.05
C ARG A 97 -0.93 -4.38 16.91
N GLU A 98 -1.68 -3.46 16.31
CA GLU A 98 -2.59 -2.53 17.01
C GLU A 98 -3.75 -3.29 17.66
N ARG A 99 -4.38 -4.23 16.94
CA ARG A 99 -5.42 -5.13 17.49
C ARG A 99 -4.93 -5.92 18.70
N LYS A 100 -3.75 -6.55 18.59
CA LYS A 100 -3.11 -7.31 19.68
C LYS A 100 -2.66 -6.44 20.85
N TYR A 101 -2.46 -5.14 20.66
CA TYR A 101 -2.17 -4.19 21.74
C TYR A 101 -3.44 -3.78 22.49
N GLN A 102 -4.52 -3.45 21.76
CA GLN A 102 -5.82 -3.09 22.33
C GLN A 102 -6.42 -4.22 23.18
N LEU A 103 -6.31 -5.47 22.71
CA LEU A 103 -6.73 -6.65 23.48
C LEU A 103 -5.96 -6.85 24.81
N LYS A 104 -4.81 -6.20 25.01
CA LYS A 104 -4.03 -6.23 26.25
C LYS A 104 -4.20 -4.99 27.13
N HIS A 105 -4.75 -3.91 26.59
CA HIS A 105 -4.91 -2.62 27.28
C HIS A 105 -6.35 -2.10 27.07
N PRO A 106 -7.33 -2.59 27.85
CA PRO A 106 -8.74 -2.27 27.64
C PRO A 106 -9.09 -0.79 27.84
N GLU A 107 -8.23 0.02 28.47
CA GLU A 107 -8.40 1.47 28.64
C GLU A 107 -8.17 2.30 27.36
N GLY A 108 -8.51 1.74 26.18
CA GLY A 108 -8.52 2.46 24.90
C GLY A 108 -7.14 2.89 24.36
N ALA A 109 -6.04 2.47 25.00
CA ALA A 109 -4.69 2.89 24.65
C ALA A 109 -4.30 2.47 23.22
N LYS A 110 -3.95 3.44 22.38
CA LYS A 110 -3.47 3.21 21.00
C LYS A 110 -1.96 3.17 20.95
N LEU A 111 -1.40 2.10 20.35
CA LEU A 111 0.05 1.93 20.16
C LEU A 111 0.65 2.96 19.19
N TYR A 112 -0.16 3.47 18.27
CA TYR A 112 0.21 4.59 17.40
C TYR A 112 -0.84 5.69 17.55
N ASP A 113 -0.38 6.88 17.90
CA ASP A 113 -1.25 8.05 17.95
C ASP A 113 -1.60 8.52 16.51
N ASN A 114 -2.83 8.99 16.31
CA ASN A 114 -3.36 9.51 15.05
C ASN A 114 -3.26 8.56 13.81
N THR A 115 -3.63 7.28 13.95
CA THR A 115 -3.66 6.28 12.85
C THR A 115 -4.39 6.71 11.58
N GLY A 116 -5.40 7.58 11.67
CA GLY A 116 -6.15 8.11 10.52
C GLY A 116 -5.40 9.17 9.69
N GLN A 117 -4.22 9.63 10.10
CA GLN A 117 -3.42 10.61 9.35
C GLN A 117 -2.17 9.95 8.75
N LYS A 118 -1.78 10.36 7.53
CA LYS A 118 -0.47 10.04 6.92
C LYS A 118 0.70 10.80 7.60
N HIS A 119 0.74 10.82 8.93
CA HIS A 119 1.69 11.58 9.75
C HIS A 119 2.60 10.63 10.55
N GLY A 120 3.63 10.09 9.90
CA GLY A 120 4.61 9.21 10.54
C GLY A 120 5.26 8.24 9.56
N GLY A 121 5.90 7.19 10.08
CA GLY A 121 6.67 6.21 9.30
C GLY A 121 5.90 5.55 8.16
N LEU A 122 4.57 5.43 8.25
CA LEU A 122 3.74 4.87 7.17
C LEU A 122 3.78 5.73 5.89
N TRP A 123 3.87 7.06 6.00
CA TRP A 123 4.07 7.96 4.86
C TRP A 123 5.46 7.76 4.25
N TRP A 124 6.49 7.56 5.08
CA TRP A 124 7.85 7.31 4.61
C TRP A 124 7.96 5.97 3.88
N THR A 125 7.41 4.88 4.43
CA THR A 125 7.36 3.59 3.72
C THR A 125 6.58 3.68 2.41
N TYR A 126 5.53 4.51 2.36
CA TYR A 126 4.75 4.71 1.14
C TYR A 126 5.55 5.47 0.07
N LEU A 127 6.14 6.62 0.43
CA LEU A 127 6.96 7.43 -0.46
C LEU A 127 8.18 6.65 -0.99
N LEU A 128 8.86 5.92 -0.10
CA LEU A 128 10.00 5.07 -0.44
C LEU A 128 9.59 3.93 -1.39
N SER A 129 8.41 3.33 -1.21
CA SER A 129 7.88 2.32 -2.12
C SER A 129 7.60 2.87 -3.52
N LEU A 130 7.06 4.10 -3.62
CA LEU A 130 6.83 4.75 -4.92
C LEU A 130 8.16 5.11 -5.59
N PHE A 131 9.15 5.59 -4.83
CA PHE A 131 10.49 5.88 -5.36
C PHE A 131 11.15 4.62 -5.92
N PHE A 132 11.17 3.50 -5.16
CA PHE A 132 11.69 2.23 -5.66
C PHE A 132 10.89 1.71 -6.86
N LYS A 133 9.56 1.82 -6.84
CA LYS A 133 8.69 1.40 -7.96
C LYS A 133 9.02 2.16 -9.24
N THR A 134 9.18 3.48 -9.16
CA THR A 134 9.59 4.32 -10.30
C THR A 134 11.03 4.00 -10.75
N GLY A 135 11.97 3.86 -9.81
CA GLY A 135 13.37 3.52 -10.13
C GLY A 135 13.52 2.17 -10.83
N ILE A 136 12.78 1.16 -10.38
CA ILE A 136 12.70 -0.16 -11.02
C ILE A 136 12.15 -0.04 -12.45
N GLU A 137 11.02 0.64 -12.64
CA GLU A 137 10.39 0.81 -13.96
C GLU A 137 11.31 1.54 -14.95
N VAL A 138 11.97 2.62 -14.51
CA VAL A 138 12.95 3.36 -15.32
C VAL A 138 14.17 2.49 -15.65
N THR A 139 14.69 1.74 -14.67
CA THR A 139 15.86 0.86 -14.88
C THR A 139 15.57 -0.24 -15.90
N PHE A 140 14.42 -0.91 -15.79
CA PHE A 140 14.04 -1.95 -16.76
C PHE A 140 13.76 -1.38 -18.16
N LEU A 141 13.11 -0.22 -18.29
CA LEU A 141 12.94 0.44 -19.60
C LEU A 141 14.28 0.87 -20.22
N TYR A 142 15.22 1.35 -19.41
CA TYR A 142 16.58 1.69 -19.88
C TYR A 142 17.36 0.45 -20.33
N LEU A 143 17.32 -0.65 -19.57
CA LEU A 143 17.91 -1.93 -19.96
C LEU A 143 17.30 -2.48 -21.25
N LEU A 144 15.97 -2.42 -21.40
CA LEU A 144 15.27 -2.81 -22.64
C LEU A 144 15.72 -1.95 -23.84
N HIS A 145 15.86 -0.64 -23.66
CA HIS A 145 16.33 0.27 -24.70
C HIS A 145 17.77 -0.01 -25.14
N LEU A 146 18.66 -0.34 -24.19
CA LEU A 146 20.05 -0.73 -24.47
C LEU A 146 20.14 -2.08 -25.18
N ILE A 147 19.42 -3.11 -24.70
CA ILE A 147 19.51 -4.48 -25.22
C ILE A 147 18.88 -4.60 -26.62
N TYR A 148 17.80 -3.88 -26.88
CA TYR A 148 17.02 -4.00 -28.13
C TYR A 148 17.00 -2.71 -28.97
N HIS A 149 18.07 -1.90 -28.86
CA HIS A 149 18.42 -0.78 -29.74
C HIS A 149 17.22 -0.08 -30.43
N SER A 150 16.47 0.71 -29.63
CA SER A 150 15.21 1.39 -30.00
C SER A 150 13.94 0.53 -30.03
N PHE A 151 13.87 -0.56 -29.25
CA PHE A 151 12.70 -1.44 -29.07
C PHE A 151 12.21 -2.17 -30.34
N PHE A 152 13.00 -2.18 -31.41
CA PHE A 152 12.62 -2.73 -32.71
C PHE A 152 13.24 -4.11 -32.93
N LEU A 153 12.42 -5.11 -33.28
CA LEU A 153 12.91 -6.45 -33.57
C LEU A 153 13.20 -6.61 -35.08
N PRO A 154 14.46 -6.75 -35.51
CA PRO A 154 14.79 -6.90 -36.92
C PRO A 154 14.24 -8.23 -37.47
N ARG A 155 13.83 -8.23 -38.74
CA ARG A 155 13.26 -9.42 -39.41
C ARG A 155 14.32 -10.47 -39.78
N LEU A 156 15.58 -10.05 -39.84
CA LEU A 156 16.74 -10.81 -40.30
C LEU A 156 17.92 -10.46 -39.38
N VAL A 157 18.68 -11.48 -38.95
CA VAL A 157 19.99 -11.34 -38.29
C VAL A 157 21.03 -12.18 -39.04
N LYS A 158 22.29 -11.73 -39.06
CA LYS A 158 23.39 -12.37 -39.82
C LYS A 158 24.38 -13.01 -38.86
N CYS A 159 24.32 -14.33 -38.73
CA CYS A 159 25.02 -15.08 -37.69
C CYS A 159 26.29 -15.76 -38.20
N ASP A 160 27.37 -15.70 -37.44
CA ASP A 160 28.70 -16.30 -37.70
C ASP A 160 29.20 -17.17 -36.54
N VAL A 161 28.33 -17.49 -35.58
CA VAL A 161 28.66 -18.24 -34.37
C VAL A 161 28.81 -19.74 -34.65
N SER A 162 29.82 -20.38 -34.08
CA SER A 162 29.97 -21.85 -34.16
C SER A 162 28.72 -22.57 -33.63
N PRO A 163 28.17 -23.59 -34.32
CA PRO A 163 28.80 -24.38 -35.38
C PRO A 163 28.45 -23.95 -36.82
N CYS A 164 27.98 -22.72 -37.05
CA CYS A 164 27.65 -22.24 -38.39
C CYS A 164 28.91 -22.17 -39.30
N PRO A 165 28.82 -22.56 -40.60
CA PRO A 165 30.00 -22.72 -41.45
C PRO A 165 30.51 -21.41 -42.08
N ASN A 166 29.66 -20.37 -42.14
CA ASN A 166 29.89 -19.04 -42.70
C ASN A 166 28.86 -18.09 -42.07
N HIS A 167 28.85 -16.80 -42.45
CA HIS A 167 27.71 -15.92 -42.19
C HIS A 167 26.41 -16.53 -42.77
N VAL A 168 25.44 -16.85 -41.92
CA VAL A 168 24.11 -17.33 -42.32
C VAL A 168 23.04 -16.26 -42.06
N ASP A 169 22.09 -16.15 -42.99
CA ASP A 169 20.89 -15.35 -42.85
C ASP A 169 19.85 -16.10 -42.00
N CYS A 170 19.49 -15.55 -40.84
CA CYS A 170 18.47 -16.11 -39.93
C CYS A 170 17.27 -15.17 -39.77
N TYR A 171 16.07 -15.68 -40.03
CA TYR A 171 14.81 -14.96 -40.02
C TYR A 171 14.11 -15.09 -38.67
N VAL A 172 13.61 -13.96 -38.15
CA VAL A 172 12.93 -13.91 -36.85
C VAL A 172 11.42 -13.97 -37.06
N GLY A 173 10.78 -15.00 -36.52
CA GLY A 173 9.32 -15.18 -36.58
C GLY A 173 8.51 -14.03 -35.98
N ARG A 174 7.44 -13.65 -36.68
CA ARG A 174 6.42 -12.64 -36.28
C ARG A 174 7.00 -11.34 -35.67
N PRO A 175 7.96 -10.68 -36.33
CA PRO A 175 8.73 -9.60 -35.69
C PRO A 175 7.93 -8.30 -35.55
N THR A 176 6.97 -8.07 -36.46
CA THR A 176 6.00 -6.97 -36.39
C THR A 176 5.05 -7.11 -35.20
N GLU A 177 4.50 -8.31 -34.99
CA GLU A 177 3.63 -8.63 -33.85
C GLU A 177 4.36 -8.39 -32.53
N LYS A 178 5.56 -8.96 -32.37
CA LYS A 178 6.43 -8.77 -31.20
C LYS A 178 6.76 -7.31 -30.93
N THR A 179 7.03 -6.52 -31.98
CA THR A 179 7.29 -5.09 -31.86
C THR A 179 6.03 -4.33 -31.41
N VAL A 180 4.85 -4.64 -31.94
CA VAL A 180 3.56 -4.03 -31.54
C VAL A 180 3.24 -4.32 -30.08
N PHE A 181 3.34 -5.58 -29.62
CA PHE A 181 3.15 -5.93 -28.20
C PHE A 181 4.19 -5.24 -27.30
N THR A 182 5.44 -5.11 -27.76
CA THR A 182 6.48 -4.38 -27.02
C THR A 182 6.14 -2.90 -26.88
N TYR A 183 5.64 -2.22 -27.92
CA TYR A 183 5.21 -0.83 -27.81
C TYR A 183 4.02 -0.63 -26.86
N PHE A 184 3.03 -1.54 -26.83
CA PHE A 184 1.96 -1.48 -25.83
C PHE A 184 2.49 -1.63 -24.39
N MET A 185 3.45 -2.52 -24.16
CA MET A 185 4.08 -2.73 -22.86
C MET A 185 4.96 -1.53 -22.44
N VAL A 186 5.74 -0.95 -23.35
CA VAL A 186 6.51 0.29 -23.11
C VAL A 186 5.59 1.47 -22.81
N GLY A 187 4.53 1.67 -23.61
CA GLY A 187 3.57 2.76 -23.42
C GLY A 187 2.83 2.68 -22.08
N ALA A 188 2.36 1.49 -21.68
CA ALA A 188 1.76 1.26 -20.38
C ALA A 188 2.75 1.51 -19.21
N SER A 189 4.03 1.15 -19.40
CA SER A 189 5.08 1.39 -18.40
C SER A 189 5.42 2.88 -18.28
N ALA A 190 5.51 3.61 -19.39
CA ALA A 190 5.74 5.06 -19.40
C ALA A 190 4.57 5.81 -18.73
N PHE A 191 3.33 5.43 -19.01
CA PHE A 191 2.15 6.00 -18.35
C PHE A 191 2.12 5.66 -16.84
N CYS A 192 2.51 4.45 -16.45
CA CYS A 192 2.74 4.10 -15.05
C CYS A 192 3.80 5.00 -14.39
N ILE A 193 4.95 5.24 -15.03
CA ILE A 193 5.98 6.14 -14.50
C ILE A 193 5.42 7.54 -14.28
N VAL A 194 4.72 8.11 -15.27
CA VAL A 194 4.08 9.43 -15.15
C VAL A 194 3.09 9.48 -13.98
N LEU A 195 2.23 8.48 -13.82
CA LEU A 195 1.29 8.41 -12.70
C LEU A 195 1.98 8.28 -11.33
N ASN A 196 3.03 7.47 -11.21
CA ASN A 196 3.80 7.34 -9.96
C ASN A 196 4.52 8.65 -9.62
N VAL A 197 5.13 9.31 -10.61
CA VAL A 197 5.79 10.63 -10.43
C VAL A 197 4.77 11.70 -10.02
N CYS A 198 3.59 11.74 -10.65
CA CYS A 198 2.52 12.65 -10.25
C CYS A 198 2.03 12.39 -8.81
N GLU A 199 1.92 11.14 -8.35
CA GLU A 199 1.59 10.86 -6.95
C GLU A 199 2.73 11.26 -5.98
N ILE A 200 4.01 11.04 -6.34
CA ILE A 200 5.16 11.50 -5.56
C ILE A 200 5.13 13.03 -5.41
N VAL A 201 5.00 13.77 -6.51
CA VAL A 201 4.94 15.25 -6.52
C VAL A 201 3.75 15.75 -5.71
N TYR A 202 2.57 15.16 -5.87
CA TYR A 202 1.39 15.53 -5.07
C TYR A 202 1.62 15.31 -3.56
N LEU A 203 2.19 14.16 -3.16
CA LEU A 203 2.41 13.85 -1.74
C LEU A 203 3.46 14.75 -1.09
N ILE A 204 4.49 15.13 -1.84
CA ILE A 204 5.51 16.11 -1.41
C ILE A 204 4.89 17.52 -1.33
N GLY A 205 4.17 17.95 -2.36
CA GLY A 205 3.50 19.26 -2.40
C GLY A 205 2.49 19.45 -1.26
N MET A 206 1.62 18.46 -1.02
CA MET A 206 0.69 18.47 0.11
C MET A 206 1.41 18.49 1.46
N ARG A 207 2.57 17.80 1.58
CA ARG A 207 3.39 17.83 2.80
C ARG A 207 4.01 19.20 3.03
N ILE A 208 4.55 19.85 2.00
CA ILE A 208 5.11 21.21 2.06
C ILE A 208 4.01 22.21 2.42
N TYR A 209 2.86 22.16 1.76
CA TYR A 209 1.70 23.01 2.07
C TYR A 209 1.28 22.92 3.54
N HIS A 210 1.18 21.70 4.09
CA HIS A 210 0.89 21.48 5.51
C HIS A 210 1.97 22.04 6.44
N LEU A 211 3.26 21.96 6.09
CA LEU A 211 4.35 22.52 6.89
C LEU A 211 4.30 24.05 6.90
N VAL A 212 4.08 24.68 5.75
CA VAL A 212 3.99 26.14 5.61
C VAL A 212 2.77 26.69 6.36
N HIS A 213 1.56 26.19 6.10
CA HIS A 213 0.35 26.72 6.75
C HIS A 213 0.26 26.44 8.25
N LYS A 214 0.90 25.37 8.76
CA LYS A 214 0.96 25.11 10.21
C LYS A 214 1.87 26.11 10.93
N GLY A 215 2.79 26.78 10.24
CA GLY A 215 3.63 27.84 10.80
C GLY A 215 2.85 29.10 11.21
N SER A 216 1.71 29.38 10.58
CA SER A 216 0.95 30.63 10.77
C SER A 216 0.04 30.66 12.01
N LYS A 217 0.09 29.65 12.88
CA LYS A 217 -0.64 29.64 14.17
C LYS A 217 0.29 29.67 15.39
N LYS A 218 1.18 30.67 15.44
CA LYS A 218 1.81 31.10 16.70
C LYS A 218 0.77 31.87 17.53
N PHE A 219 0.05 31.15 18.40
CA PHE A 219 -0.69 31.80 19.49
C PHE A 219 0.33 32.44 20.46
N PRO A 220 0.18 33.72 20.86
CA PRO A 220 1.12 34.35 21.76
C PRO A 220 0.97 33.78 23.18
N VAL A 221 1.94 32.96 23.60
CA VAL A 221 2.06 32.54 25.01
C VAL A 221 2.70 33.68 25.81
N THR A 222 1.87 34.64 26.22
CA THR A 222 2.12 35.41 27.44
C THR A 222 1.59 34.63 28.64
N GLY A 223 2.29 34.52 29.75
CA GLY A 223 3.55 35.18 30.09
C GLY A 223 3.55 35.59 31.56
N ALA A 224 3.67 34.59 32.44
CA ALA A 224 3.94 34.65 33.89
C ALA A 224 3.49 35.89 34.70
N ARG A 225 2.66 35.65 35.72
CA ARG A 225 2.76 36.42 36.98
C ARG A 225 2.57 35.56 38.22
N THR A 226 3.63 34.86 38.61
CA THR A 226 3.79 34.39 40.00
C THR A 226 3.86 35.58 40.95
N LYS A 227 3.14 35.51 42.08
CA LYS A 227 3.44 36.26 43.30
C LYS A 227 3.20 35.35 44.51
N THR A 228 4.14 35.41 45.44
CA THR A 228 4.21 34.53 46.63
C THR A 228 3.25 34.99 47.73
N ALA A 229 2.91 34.09 48.66
CA ALA A 229 2.01 34.36 49.78
C ALA A 229 2.63 35.25 50.88
N ALA A 230 1.77 35.92 51.66
CA ALA A 230 2.05 36.54 52.95
C ALA A 230 0.77 36.56 53.81
N ASN A 231 0.88 36.46 55.14
CA ASN A 231 -0.24 36.32 56.08
C ASN A 231 -0.55 37.61 56.86
N ALA A 232 -1.85 37.92 57.01
CA ALA A 232 -2.49 38.63 58.12
C ALA A 232 -4.01 38.40 57.97
N MET A 233 -4.85 37.95 58.92
CA MET A 233 -4.97 38.00 60.39
C MET A 233 -6.01 39.02 60.89
N SER A 234 -7.15 38.49 61.36
CA SER A 234 -8.22 39.10 62.19
C SER A 234 -9.07 40.25 61.62
N GLN A 235 -10.41 40.06 61.57
CA GLN A 235 -11.35 40.55 62.61
C GLN A 235 -12.83 40.14 62.35
N SER A 236 -13.64 40.16 63.42
CA SER A 236 -15.09 39.89 63.54
C SER A 236 -15.68 40.88 64.58
N PRO A 237 -16.99 40.93 64.93
CA PRO A 237 -18.21 40.25 64.45
C PRO A 237 -19.19 41.29 63.81
N THR A 238 -20.53 41.30 63.82
CA THR A 238 -21.67 40.52 64.40
C THR A 238 -22.86 40.58 63.38
N TRP A 239 -24.19 40.42 63.60
CA TRP A 239 -25.15 40.33 64.72
C TRP A 239 -26.28 39.32 64.39
N ILE A 240 -26.93 38.78 65.43
CA ILE A 240 -28.05 37.79 65.47
C ILE A 240 -28.88 38.16 66.73
N PRO A 241 -30.25 38.07 66.82
CA PRO A 241 -31.21 37.09 66.27
C PRO A 241 -32.34 37.77 65.41
N SER A 242 -33.59 37.29 65.14
CA SER A 242 -34.50 36.37 65.86
C SER A 242 -35.68 35.77 65.06
N ARG A 243 -36.14 34.59 65.55
CA ARG A 243 -37.49 33.97 65.52
C ARG A 243 -38.03 33.36 64.20
N ALA A 244 -38.59 32.16 64.35
CA ALA A 244 -39.32 31.36 63.35
C ALA A 244 -40.77 31.07 63.86
N PRO A 245 -41.68 30.35 63.16
CA PRO A 245 -41.56 28.88 62.94
C PRO A 245 -42.05 28.35 61.57
N GLY A 246 -41.75 27.07 61.24
CA GLY A 246 -42.36 26.39 60.08
C GLY A 246 -41.76 25.02 59.67
N GLN A 247 -42.32 23.94 60.22
CA GLN A 247 -42.42 22.57 59.64
C GLN A 247 -41.14 21.72 59.33
N GLU A 248 -40.85 20.78 60.25
CA GLU A 248 -40.44 19.36 60.03
C GLU A 248 -39.55 18.98 58.81
N ARG A 249 -38.26 18.62 58.95
CA ARG A 249 -37.66 17.33 59.43
C ARG A 249 -38.16 16.09 58.63
N ARG A 250 -37.34 15.08 58.27
CA ARG A 250 -36.13 14.52 58.94
C ARG A 250 -35.27 13.66 57.99
N CYS A 251 -33.94 13.58 58.18
CA CYS A 251 -33.09 12.52 57.63
C CYS A 251 -32.82 11.42 58.67
N GLN A 252 -32.81 10.13 58.29
CA GLN A 252 -32.29 9.02 59.12
C GLN A 252 -31.56 7.96 58.29
N ARG A 253 -30.87 7.05 58.99
CA ARG A 253 -29.82 6.12 58.48
C ARG A 253 -30.23 4.65 58.69
N TRP A 254 -29.67 3.77 57.84
CA TRP A 254 -29.76 2.30 57.86
C TRP A 254 -29.82 1.61 59.24
N PRO A 255 -30.61 0.52 59.31
CA PRO A 255 -30.28 -0.70 60.04
C PRO A 255 -30.02 -1.90 59.08
N GLN A 256 -29.36 -2.95 59.59
CA GLN A 256 -29.21 -4.25 58.92
C GLN A 256 -30.19 -5.27 59.50
N THR A 257 -30.80 -6.14 58.68
CA THR A 257 -31.20 -7.51 59.07
C THR A 257 -31.52 -8.39 57.85
N SER A 258 -31.05 -9.63 57.91
CA SER A 258 -31.67 -10.84 57.31
C SER A 258 -32.28 -11.66 58.47
N PRO A 259 -33.11 -12.71 58.28
CA PRO A 259 -33.20 -13.57 57.07
C PRO A 259 -34.62 -14.06 56.65
N SER A 260 -34.61 -14.95 55.64
CA SER A 260 -35.58 -16.04 55.35
C SER A 260 -36.85 -15.76 54.52
N ASN A 261 -37.19 -16.76 53.67
CA ASN A 261 -38.47 -17.01 52.97
C ASN A 261 -39.01 -15.89 52.03
N VAL A 262 -39.26 -16.10 50.72
CA VAL A 262 -40.15 -17.13 50.10
C VAL A 262 -39.89 -17.28 48.57
N ARG A 263 -39.75 -18.54 48.10
CA ARG A 263 -40.16 -19.14 46.79
C ARG A 263 -39.57 -18.62 45.45
N LEU A 264 -38.78 -19.49 44.81
CA LEU A 264 -38.51 -19.51 43.36
C LEU A 264 -39.70 -20.10 42.57
N PRO A 265 -39.91 -19.71 41.30
CA PRO A 265 -40.70 -20.48 40.33
C PRO A 265 -39.81 -21.49 39.58
N SER A 266 -40.23 -22.75 39.52
CA SER A 266 -39.51 -23.83 38.82
C SER A 266 -40.39 -24.49 37.76
N PHE A 267 -40.00 -24.42 36.48
CA PHE A 267 -40.57 -25.24 35.42
C PHE A 267 -39.50 -25.68 34.40
N PHE A 268 -39.17 -26.96 34.45
CA PHE A 268 -38.48 -27.74 33.42
C PHE A 268 -39.41 -28.91 33.07
N PRO A 269 -39.47 -29.34 31.80
CA PRO A 269 -39.74 -30.75 31.47
C PRO A 269 -38.46 -31.51 31.12
N GLN A 270 -38.52 -32.84 31.25
CA GLN A 270 -37.35 -33.72 31.26
C GLN A 270 -36.69 -34.00 29.91
N THR A 271 -35.43 -34.46 30.00
CA THR A 271 -34.65 -35.12 28.95
C THR A 271 -35.25 -36.45 28.47
N GLN A 272 -35.00 -36.82 27.21
CA GLN A 272 -35.05 -38.22 26.75
C GLN A 272 -33.70 -38.59 26.08
N LYS A 273 -33.36 -39.89 26.05
CA LYS A 273 -32.01 -40.40 25.72
C LYS A 273 -31.91 -41.00 24.30
N LEU A 274 -30.67 -40.99 23.80
CA LEU A 274 -29.93 -42.00 22.99
C LEU A 274 -30.65 -43.30 22.58
N PRO A 275 -30.32 -43.90 21.42
CA PRO A 275 -29.00 -44.58 21.31
C PRO A 275 -28.23 -44.46 19.97
N LEU A 276 -26.93 -44.78 20.09
CA LEU A 276 -25.99 -45.37 19.11
C LEU A 276 -26.21 -45.07 17.62
#